data_AF-A0A380P928-F1
#
_entry.id   AF-A0A380P928-F1
#
_cell.length_a   1.000
_cell.length_b   1.000
_cell.length_c   1.000
_cell.angle_alpha   90.00
_cell.angle_beta   90.00
_cell.angle_gamma   90.00
#
_symmetry.space_group_name_H-M   'P 1'
#
loop_
_entity.id
_entity.type
_entity.pdbx_description
1 polymer ?
#
loop_
_entity_poly.entity_id
_entity_poly.type
_entity_poly.pdbx_seq_one_letter_code
_entity_poly.pdbx_strand_id
1 'polypeptide(L)'
;MVDDLTEKHTEKQSDGTKKTVPAKYTKSEVNANNLSDMISISNQQNSQVFSVNVKTEDPDLSKDVANEVAKVFQKKVGNIMSSASDVSIVSKAVANSKPVSPKVPLITLISFFVGLLFGFAWAWVRDLTDRTVKSISFLTDDLGLTNLGVVGYIGKMRSIDEAISRQNNGKTSEQRSDRNRRI
;
A
#
# COMPACT_ATOMS: atom_id res chain seq x y z
N MET A 1 21.19 -27.90 3.11
CA MET A 1 20.86 -26.65 2.41
C MET A 1 20.41 -25.60 3.39
N VAL A 2 19.44 -25.90 4.26
CA VAL A 2 19.07 -25.05 5.41
C VAL A 2 20.27 -24.77 6.33
N ASP A 3 21.04 -25.82 6.63
CA ASP A 3 22.16 -25.70 7.57
C ASP A 3 23.28 -24.80 7.02
N ASP A 4 23.62 -24.90 5.73
CA ASP A 4 24.72 -24.14 5.11
C ASP A 4 24.50 -22.61 5.11
N LEU A 5 23.24 -22.16 5.15
CA LEU A 5 22.89 -20.72 5.22
C LEU A 5 22.70 -20.20 6.65
N THR A 6 22.59 -21.10 7.63
CA THR A 6 22.27 -20.79 9.04
C THR A 6 23.39 -21.19 10.01
N GLU A 7 24.38 -21.94 9.54
CA GLU A 7 25.51 -22.39 10.31
C GLU A 7 26.60 -21.32 10.37
N LYS A 8 27.19 -21.16 11.55
CA LYS A 8 28.31 -20.22 11.73
C LYS A 8 29.53 -20.79 11.02
N HIS A 9 30.00 -20.13 9.97
CA HIS A 9 31.27 -20.50 9.36
C HIS A 9 32.43 -20.15 10.31
N THR A 10 33.19 -21.15 10.74
CA THR A 10 34.48 -20.95 11.40
C THR A 10 35.57 -20.91 10.34
N GLU A 11 36.03 -19.71 10.00
CA GLU A 11 37.26 -19.54 9.22
C GLU A 11 38.45 -19.75 10.17
N LYS A 12 39.33 -20.72 9.86
CA LYS A 12 40.57 -20.89 10.61
C LYS A 12 41.56 -19.81 10.20
N GLN A 13 41.64 -18.74 10.99
CA GLN A 13 42.76 -17.80 10.93
C GLN A 13 43.94 -18.36 11.75
N SER A 14 45.16 -18.15 11.25
CA SER A 14 46.44 -18.78 11.64
C SER A 14 46.93 -18.58 13.10
N ASP A 15 46.07 -18.21 14.05
CA ASP A 15 46.44 -17.87 15.43
C ASP A 15 45.48 -18.45 16.50
N GLY A 16 45.06 -19.72 16.34
CA GLY A 16 44.42 -20.50 17.42
C GLY A 16 43.05 -20.02 17.94
N THR A 17 42.56 -18.86 17.51
CA THR A 17 41.39 -18.20 18.09
C THR A 17 40.23 -18.31 17.10
N LYS A 18 39.29 -19.23 17.37
CA LYS A 18 38.07 -19.41 16.56
C LYS A 18 37.17 -18.19 16.73
N LYS A 19 37.18 -17.25 15.78
CA LYS A 19 36.18 -16.19 15.71
C LYS A 19 34.90 -16.77 15.12
N THR A 20 33.82 -16.72 15.90
CA THR A 20 32.49 -17.13 15.44
C THR A 20 31.96 -16.03 14.52
N VAL A 21 31.88 -16.30 13.22
CA VAL A 21 31.14 -15.43 12.31
C VAL A 21 29.65 -15.65 12.60
N PRO A 22 28.86 -14.61 12.92
CA PRO A 22 27.41 -14.77 13.09
C PRO A 22 26.80 -15.27 11.77
N ALA A 23 25.84 -16.17 11.86
CA ALA A 23 25.09 -16.63 10.69
C ALA A 23 24.43 -15.42 10.02
N LYS A 24 24.53 -15.35 8.69
CA LYS A 24 23.96 -14.25 7.91
C LYS A 24 22.43 -14.24 7.96
N TYR A 25 21.82 -15.40 8.21
CA TYR A 25 20.37 -15.60 8.24
C TYR A 25 19.92 -16.42 9.44
N THR A 26 18.68 -16.19 9.89
CA THR A 26 18.14 -16.83 11.09
C THR A 26 17.54 -18.20 10.77
N LYS A 27 17.67 -19.19 11.67
CA LYS A 27 17.14 -20.56 11.47
C LYS A 27 15.62 -20.62 11.27
N SER A 28 14.88 -19.62 11.77
CA SER A 28 13.44 -19.47 11.53
C SER A 28 13.14 -19.09 10.08
N GLU A 29 13.96 -18.24 9.46
CA GLU A 29 13.75 -17.75 8.10
C GLU A 29 14.07 -18.83 7.05
N VAL A 30 15.08 -19.65 7.33
CA VAL A 30 15.56 -20.69 6.41
C VAL A 30 15.13 -22.10 6.85
N ASN A 31 13.97 -22.28 7.50
CA ASN A 31 13.48 -23.63 7.81
C ASN A 31 12.96 -24.36 6.55
N ALA A 32 13.03 -25.70 6.49
CA ALA A 32 12.56 -26.51 5.36
C ALA A 32 11.10 -26.22 4.93
N ASN A 33 10.20 -25.97 5.89
CA ASN A 33 8.80 -25.65 5.58
C ASN A 33 8.70 -24.27 4.91
N ASN A 34 9.34 -23.26 5.51
CA ASN A 34 9.38 -21.90 4.97
C ASN A 34 10.07 -21.85 3.59
N LEU A 35 11.13 -22.64 3.40
CA LEU A 35 11.86 -22.70 2.14
C LEU A 35 11.00 -23.29 1.01
N SER A 36 10.19 -24.31 1.32
CA SER A 36 9.25 -24.89 0.36
C SER A 36 8.19 -23.88 -0.10
N ASP A 37 7.70 -23.03 0.81
CA ASP A 37 6.69 -22.01 0.48
C ASP A 37 7.27 -20.84 -0.32
N MET A 38 8.56 -20.54 -0.13
CA MET A 38 9.26 -19.45 -0.81
C MET A 38 9.75 -19.83 -2.23
N ILE A 39 9.93 -21.13 -2.50
CA ILE A 39 10.47 -21.65 -3.76
C ILE A 39 9.33 -22.09 -4.70
N SER A 40 9.32 -21.55 -5.92
CA SER A 40 8.42 -21.98 -6.99
C SER A 40 9.19 -22.31 -8.26
N ILE A 41 8.92 -23.47 -8.85
CA ILE A 41 9.51 -23.89 -10.11
C ILE A 41 8.54 -23.56 -11.25
N SER A 42 9.05 -22.91 -12.31
CA SER A 42 8.28 -22.61 -13.52
C SER A 42 8.96 -23.26 -14.73
N ASN A 43 8.16 -23.86 -15.60
CA ASN A 43 8.59 -24.47 -16.86
C ASN A 43 7.87 -23.79 -18.03
N GLN A 44 8.57 -23.51 -19.13
CA GLN A 44 7.93 -23.05 -20.37
C GLN A 44 7.63 -24.25 -21.27
N GLN A 45 6.43 -24.30 -21.84
CA GLN A 45 6.06 -25.36 -22.79
C GLN A 45 7.05 -25.37 -23.96
N ASN A 46 7.57 -26.57 -24.28
CA ASN A 46 8.61 -26.81 -25.30
C ASN A 46 10.01 -26.28 -24.95
N SER A 47 10.31 -26.01 -23.67
CA SER A 47 11.65 -25.62 -23.22
C SER A 47 12.34 -26.74 -22.44
N GLN A 48 13.65 -26.90 -22.66
CA GLN A 48 14.53 -27.71 -21.80
C GLN A 48 15.08 -26.88 -20.62
N VAL A 49 14.60 -25.65 -20.46
CA VAL A 49 15.00 -24.72 -19.40
C VAL A 49 13.85 -24.55 -18.42
N PHE A 50 14.15 -24.73 -17.13
CA PHE A 50 13.26 -24.42 -16.03
C PHE A 50 13.81 -23.25 -15.21
N SER A 51 12.91 -22.50 -14.59
CA SER A 51 13.23 -21.35 -13.75
C SER A 51 12.89 -21.67 -12.30
N VAL A 52 13.87 -21.52 -11.41
CA VAL A 52 13.67 -21.56 -9.96
C VAL A 52 13.44 -20.13 -9.48
N ASN A 53 12.24 -19.87 -8.95
CA ASN A 53 11.86 -18.57 -8.41
C ASN A 53 11.88 -18.66 -6.89
N VAL A 54 12.54 -17.70 -6.25
CA VAL A 54 12.55 -17.58 -4.78
C VAL A 54 12.04 -16.19 -4.42
N LYS A 55 11.08 -16.13 -3.50
CA LYS A 55 10.49 -14.87 -3.05
C LYS A 55 10.60 -14.76 -1.53
N THR A 56 11.43 -13.84 -1.05
CA THR A 56 11.62 -13.51 0.36
C THR A 56 11.47 -12.00 0.60
N GLU A 57 11.45 -11.59 1.86
CA GLU A 57 11.42 -10.17 2.24
C GLU A 57 12.75 -9.46 1.94
N ASP A 58 13.87 -10.17 2.08
CA ASP A 58 15.21 -9.67 1.77
C ASP A 58 15.65 -10.10 0.35
N PRO A 59 15.99 -9.17 -0.56
CA PRO A 59 16.53 -9.47 -1.89
C PRO A 59 17.82 -10.30 -1.88
N ASP A 60 18.70 -10.11 -0.90
CA ASP A 60 19.96 -10.84 -0.80
C ASP A 60 19.73 -12.28 -0.36
N LEU A 61 18.78 -12.51 0.55
CA LEU A 61 18.35 -13.85 0.95
C LEU A 61 17.77 -14.61 -0.26
N SER A 62 16.89 -13.98 -1.05
CA SER A 62 16.32 -14.59 -2.26
C SER A 62 17.41 -15.02 -3.24
N LYS A 63 18.41 -14.16 -3.46
CA LYS A 63 19.55 -14.43 -4.34
C LYS A 63 20.38 -15.61 -3.83
N ASP A 64 20.75 -15.60 -2.56
CA ASP A 64 21.61 -16.62 -1.97
C ASP A 64 20.91 -17.98 -1.95
N VAL A 65 19.64 -18.02 -1.53
CA VAL A 65 18.82 -19.25 -1.54
C VAL A 65 18.65 -19.79 -2.95
N ALA A 66 18.28 -18.97 -3.94
CA ALA A 66 18.09 -19.44 -5.31
C ALA A 66 19.36 -20.05 -5.91
N ASN A 67 20.51 -19.39 -5.68
CA ASN A 67 21.80 -19.89 -6.14
C ASN A 67 22.21 -21.19 -5.44
N GLU A 68 21.96 -21.33 -4.13
CA GLU A 68 22.24 -22.57 -3.41
C GLU A 68 21.31 -23.71 -3.82
N VAL A 69 20.01 -23.44 -4.02
CA VAL A 69 19.06 -24.41 -4.56
C VAL A 69 19.55 -24.94 -5.91
N ALA A 70 19.99 -24.04 -6.81
CA ALA A 70 20.50 -24.41 -8.12
C ALA A 70 21.76 -25.29 -8.03
N LYS A 71 22.70 -24.98 -7.13
CA LYS A 71 23.92 -25.79 -6.91
C LYS A 71 23.59 -27.16 -6.35
N VAL A 72 22.75 -27.24 -5.32
CA VAL A 72 22.35 -28.51 -4.70
C VAL A 72 21.58 -29.37 -5.69
N PHE A 73 20.71 -28.75 -6.49
CA PHE A 73 19.99 -29.42 -7.57
C PHE A 73 20.95 -30.00 -8.61
N GLN A 74 21.89 -29.20 -9.13
CA GLN A 74 22.90 -29.66 -10.08
C GLN A 74 23.68 -30.86 -9.55
N LYS A 75 24.16 -30.79 -8.30
CA LYS A 75 24.91 -31.88 -7.65
C LYS A 75 24.07 -33.14 -7.47
N LYS A 76 22.78 -33.00 -7.10
CA LYS A 76 21.91 -34.14 -6.83
C LYS A 76 21.42 -34.82 -8.09
N VAL A 77 21.13 -34.05 -9.15
CA VAL A 77 20.75 -34.60 -10.46
C VAL A 77 21.92 -35.33 -11.10
N GLY A 78 23.14 -34.77 -11.05
CA GLY A 78 24.34 -35.44 -11.56
C GLY A 78 24.65 -36.77 -10.86
N ASN A 79 24.29 -36.92 -9.58
CA ASN A 79 24.48 -38.16 -8.82
C ASN A 79 23.42 -39.23 -9.09
N ILE A 80 22.20 -38.84 -9.51
CA ILE A 80 21.06 -39.76 -9.70
C ILE A 80 20.97 -40.22 -11.17
N MET A 81 21.31 -39.37 -12.13
CA MET A 81 21.39 -39.71 -13.54
C MET A 81 22.86 -39.68 -13.98
N SER A 82 23.54 -40.82 -13.88
CA SER A 82 24.98 -40.96 -14.23
C SER A 82 25.32 -40.71 -15.69
N SER A 83 24.36 -40.37 -16.56
CA SER A 83 24.57 -40.03 -17.98
C SER A 83 23.32 -39.36 -18.54
N ALA A 84 23.53 -38.35 -19.39
CA ALA A 84 22.56 -37.61 -20.19
C ALA A 84 21.98 -36.34 -19.56
N SER A 85 22.84 -35.33 -19.56
CA SER A 85 22.63 -33.87 -19.72
C SER A 85 23.35 -33.13 -18.61
N ASP A 86 24.43 -32.44 -19.00
CA ASP A 86 25.11 -31.49 -18.13
C ASP A 86 24.12 -30.39 -17.75
N VAL A 87 23.41 -30.58 -16.63
CA VAL A 87 22.54 -29.55 -16.06
C VAL A 87 23.44 -28.38 -15.72
N SER A 88 23.32 -27.30 -16.47
CA SER A 88 24.13 -26.10 -16.32
C SER A 88 23.26 -24.95 -15.88
N ILE A 89 23.81 -24.12 -14.99
CA ILE A 89 23.14 -22.90 -14.55
C ILE A 89 23.31 -21.87 -15.68
N VAL A 90 22.28 -21.73 -16.51
CA VAL A 90 22.27 -20.78 -17.63
C VAL A 90 22.33 -19.33 -17.13
N SER A 91 21.67 -19.04 -16.01
CA SER A 91 21.64 -17.71 -15.39
C SER A 91 21.69 -17.83 -13.87
N LYS A 92 22.58 -17.04 -13.25
CA LYS A 92 22.66 -16.94 -11.78
C LYS A 92 21.62 -15.96 -11.27
N ALA A 93 21.08 -16.24 -10.08
CA ALA A 93 20.17 -15.31 -9.43
C ALA A 93 20.91 -14.03 -9.01
N VAL A 94 20.25 -12.89 -9.19
CA VAL A 94 20.71 -11.56 -8.79
C VAL A 94 19.71 -10.97 -7.80
N ALA A 95 20.20 -10.18 -6.83
CA ALA A 95 19.33 -9.51 -5.87
C ALA A 95 18.49 -8.45 -6.59
N ASN A 96 17.17 -8.57 -6.50
CA ASN A 96 16.26 -7.60 -7.09
C ASN A 96 15.74 -6.65 -6.00
N SER A 97 16.18 -5.40 -6.03
CA SER A 97 15.74 -4.38 -5.08
C SER A 97 14.32 -3.87 -5.33
N LYS A 98 13.69 -4.24 -6.46
CA LYS A 98 12.31 -3.83 -6.76
C LYS A 98 11.33 -4.88 -6.21
N PRO A 99 10.40 -4.50 -5.31
CA PRO A 99 9.44 -5.43 -4.76
C PRO A 99 8.48 -5.92 -5.84
N VAL A 100 8.36 -7.24 -5.97
CA VAL A 100 7.42 -7.89 -6.92
C VAL A 100 5.98 -7.96 -6.37
N SER A 101 5.81 -7.67 -5.08
CA SER A 101 4.55 -7.77 -4.35
C SER A 101 4.69 -7.06 -3.00
N PRO A 102 3.61 -6.48 -2.45
CA PRO A 102 2.31 -6.25 -3.10
C PRO A 102 2.39 -5.13 -4.15
N LYS A 103 1.52 -5.17 -5.17
CA LYS A 103 1.44 -4.12 -6.21
C LYS A 103 0.66 -2.93 -5.65
N VAL A 104 1.35 -2.08 -4.87
CA VAL A 104 0.79 -0.89 -4.21
C VAL A 104 -0.10 -0.05 -5.14
N PRO A 105 0.32 0.37 -6.35
CA PRO A 105 -0.53 1.22 -7.20
C PRO A 105 -1.84 0.54 -7.61
N LEU A 106 -1.83 -0.78 -7.82
CA LEU A 106 -3.04 -1.53 -8.19
C LEU A 106 -4.02 -1.58 -7.02
N ILE A 107 -3.53 -1.87 -5.81
CA ILE A 107 -4.37 -1.96 -4.61
C ILE A 107 -4.96 -0.58 -4.25
N THR A 108 -4.16 0.49 -4.37
CA THR A 108 -4.62 1.86 -4.15
C THR A 108 -5.73 2.24 -5.14
N LEU A 109 -5.58 1.89 -6.41
CA LEU A 109 -6.59 2.18 -7.43
C LEU A 109 -7.90 1.45 -7.14
N ILE A 110 -7.84 0.17 -6.79
CA ILE A 110 -9.03 -0.62 -6.41
C ILE A 110 -9.70 -0.02 -5.18
N SER A 111 -8.92 0.32 -4.16
CA SER A 111 -9.42 0.91 -2.91
C SER A 111 -10.08 2.27 -3.13
N PHE A 112 -9.58 3.07 -4.07
CA PHE A 112 -10.18 4.34 -4.45
C PHE A 112 -11.60 4.15 -5.02
N PHE A 113 -11.77 3.21 -5.96
CA PHE A 113 -13.10 2.91 -6.52
C PHE A 113 -14.05 2.32 -5.49
N VAL A 114 -13.56 1.41 -4.64
CA VAL A 114 -14.36 0.84 -3.53
C VAL A 114 -14.79 1.94 -2.57
N GLY A 115 -13.89 2.86 -2.20
CA GLY A 115 -14.19 4.00 -1.35
C GLY A 115 -15.20 4.96 -1.97
N LEU A 116 -15.14 5.20 -3.28
CA LEU A 116 -16.12 6.01 -4.00
C LEU A 116 -17.50 5.38 -3.98
N LEU A 117 -17.59 4.08 -4.29
CA LEU A 117 -18.86 3.34 -4.23
C LEU A 117 -19.45 3.35 -2.82
N PHE A 118 -18.61 3.15 -1.81
CA PHE A 118 -19.03 3.21 -0.41
C PHE A 118 -19.51 4.62 -0.02
N GLY A 119 -18.81 5.67 -0.45
CA GLY A 119 -19.23 7.06 -0.24
C GLY A 119 -20.56 7.38 -0.91
N PHE A 120 -20.79 6.88 -2.12
CA PHE A 120 -22.07 7.03 -2.82
C PHE A 120 -23.20 6.28 -2.11
N ALA A 121 -22.95 5.03 -1.71
CA ALA A 121 -23.90 4.24 -0.93
C ALA A 121 -24.24 4.93 0.40
N TRP A 122 -23.24 5.50 1.09
CA TRP A 122 -23.44 6.24 2.32
C TRP A 122 -24.26 7.52 2.12
N ALA A 123 -23.94 8.30 1.09
CA ALA A 123 -24.71 9.49 0.73
C ALA A 123 -26.16 9.13 0.40
N TRP A 124 -26.38 8.03 -0.33
CA TRP A 124 -27.71 7.55 -0.67
C TRP A 124 -28.49 7.10 0.57
N VAL A 125 -27.89 6.34 1.48
CA VAL A 125 -28.53 5.96 2.76
C VAL A 125 -28.90 7.21 3.58
N ARG A 126 -28.02 8.21 3.61
CA ARG A 126 -28.29 9.48 4.29
C ARG A 126 -29.46 10.23 3.66
N ASP A 127 -29.55 10.25 2.33
CA ASP A 127 -30.64 10.87 1.58
C ASP A 127 -31.98 10.14 1.82
N LEU A 128 -32.01 8.80 1.78
CA LEU A 128 -33.21 8.02 2.10
C LEU A 128 -33.67 8.18 3.55
N THR A 129 -32.74 8.44 4.47
CA THR A 129 -33.07 8.69 5.89
C THR A 129 -33.54 10.14 6.12
N ASP A 130 -33.32 11.06 5.17
CA ASP A 130 -33.83 12.42 5.25
C ASP A 130 -35.35 12.43 5.01
N ARG A 131 -36.10 12.67 6.09
CA ARG A 131 -37.58 12.78 6.06
C ARG A 131 -38.08 14.19 5.75
N THR A 132 -37.21 15.09 5.27
CA THR A 132 -37.62 16.47 4.99
C THR A 132 -38.50 16.54 3.74
N VAL A 133 -39.75 16.96 3.92
CA VAL A 133 -40.67 17.28 2.82
C VAL A 133 -40.25 18.60 2.18
N LYS A 134 -39.72 18.55 0.96
CA LYS A 134 -39.24 19.75 0.23
C LYS A 134 -40.10 20.13 -0.97
N SER A 135 -41.09 19.32 -1.35
CA SER A 135 -41.93 19.58 -2.52
C SER A 135 -43.34 20.04 -2.11
N ILE A 136 -43.79 21.10 -2.76
CA ILE A 136 -45.16 21.64 -2.63
C ILE A 136 -46.18 20.63 -3.19
N SER A 137 -45.77 19.84 -4.18
CA SER A 137 -46.57 18.73 -4.70
C SER A 137 -46.81 17.63 -3.66
N PHE A 138 -45.85 17.28 -2.81
CA PHE A 138 -46.10 16.33 -1.71
C PHE A 138 -47.14 16.86 -0.71
N LEU A 139 -47.12 18.17 -0.44
CA LEU A 139 -48.13 18.79 0.43
C LEU A 139 -49.54 18.79 -0.19
N THR A 140 -49.64 18.89 -1.52
CA THR A 140 -50.92 19.01 -2.23
C THR A 140 -51.48 17.66 -2.64
N ASP A 141 -50.64 16.77 -3.18
CA ASP A 141 -51.02 15.49 -3.78
C ASP A 141 -51.04 14.35 -2.75
N ASP A 142 -50.05 14.28 -1.85
CA ASP A 142 -49.99 13.22 -0.81
C ASP A 142 -50.71 13.62 0.48
N LEU A 143 -50.68 14.91 0.85
CA LEU A 143 -51.35 15.43 2.06
C LEU A 143 -52.70 16.10 1.80
N GLY A 144 -53.07 16.35 0.54
CA GLY A 144 -54.36 16.94 0.18
C GLY A 144 -54.53 18.42 0.54
N LEU A 145 -53.45 19.14 0.86
CA LEU A 145 -53.53 20.53 1.31
C LEU A 145 -53.71 21.47 0.12
N THR A 146 -54.68 22.38 0.19
CA THR A 146 -54.85 23.44 -0.80
C THR A 146 -53.65 24.38 -0.79
N ASN A 147 -53.00 24.56 -1.94
CA ASN A 147 -51.87 25.46 -2.10
C ASN A 147 -52.32 26.94 -1.98
N LEU A 148 -51.89 27.62 -0.91
CA LEU A 148 -52.23 29.02 -0.62
C LEU A 148 -51.21 30.03 -1.20
N GLY A 149 -50.26 29.58 -2.01
CA GLY A 149 -49.18 30.38 -2.57
C GLY A 149 -47.91 30.39 -1.71
N VAL A 150 -46.78 30.72 -2.35
CA VAL A 150 -45.46 30.76 -1.69
C VAL A 150 -45.19 32.18 -1.19
N VAL A 151 -45.09 32.37 0.12
CA VAL A 151 -44.69 33.66 0.71
C VAL A 151 -43.17 33.69 0.86
N GLY A 152 -42.51 34.60 0.14
CA GLY A 152 -41.08 34.82 0.27
C GLY A 152 -40.74 35.42 1.63
N TYR A 153 -39.99 34.68 2.45
CA TYR A 153 -39.47 35.20 3.71
C TYR A 153 -38.30 36.15 3.43
N ILE A 154 -38.53 37.46 3.54
CA ILE A 154 -37.43 38.44 3.64
C ILE A 154 -36.86 38.31 5.05
N GLY A 155 -35.68 37.69 5.13
CA GLY A 155 -34.97 37.48 6.39
C GLY A 155 -34.76 38.78 7.16
N LYS A 156 -34.87 38.68 8.48
CA LYS A 156 -34.67 39.74 9.48
C LYS A 156 -33.60 40.74 9.02
N MET A 157 -34.01 41.93 8.59
CA MET A 157 -33.07 43.03 8.36
C MET A 157 -32.33 43.28 9.67
N ARG A 158 -30.99 43.29 9.61
CA ARG A 158 -30.14 43.61 10.77
C ARG A 158 -30.56 44.99 11.28
N SER A 159 -30.64 45.14 12.60
CA SER A 159 -31.02 46.42 13.22
C SER A 159 -30.08 47.51 12.75
N ILE A 160 -30.64 48.69 12.46
CA ILE A 160 -29.90 49.86 11.99
C ILE A 160 -28.73 50.20 12.94
N ASP A 161 -28.89 49.97 14.25
CA ASP A 161 -27.82 50.06 15.25
C ASP A 161 -26.59 49.18 14.98
N GLU A 162 -26.77 47.96 14.47
CA GLU A 162 -25.67 47.04 14.14
C GLU A 162 -24.94 47.48 12.86
N ALA A 163 -25.66 48.09 11.92
CA ALA A 163 -25.07 48.65 10.70
C ALA A 163 -24.27 49.93 10.99
N ILE A 164 -24.79 50.82 11.85
CA ILE A 164 -24.13 52.08 12.24
C ILE A 164 -22.85 51.83 13.05
N SER A 165 -22.88 50.88 13.98
CA SER A 165 -21.71 50.57 14.82
C SER A 165 -20.54 49.98 14.03
N ARG A 166 -20.80 49.21 12.96
CA ARG A 166 -19.74 48.73 12.05
C ARG A 166 -19.17 49.84 11.17
N GLN A 167 -19.98 50.80 10.72
CA GLN A 167 -19.51 51.93 9.93
C GLN A 167 -18.60 52.87 10.73
N ASN A 168 -18.89 53.10 12.01
CA ASN A 168 -18.04 53.93 12.88
C ASN A 168 -16.72 53.25 13.25
N ASN A 169 -16.70 51.92 13.42
CA ASN A 169 -15.45 51.20 13.67
C ASN A 169 -14.51 51.19 12.46
N GLY A 170 -15.04 51.14 11.22
CA GLY A 170 -14.22 51.21 10.00
C GLY A 170 -13.51 52.56 9.81
N LYS A 171 -14.17 53.68 10.16
CA LYS A 171 -13.57 55.02 10.07
C LYS A 171 -12.48 55.27 11.12
N THR A 172 -12.58 54.63 12.28
CA THR A 172 -11.60 54.80 13.38
C THR A 172 -10.28 54.08 13.08
N SER A 173 -10.29 52.97 12.32
CA SER A 173 -9.08 52.28 11.89
C SER A 173 -8.30 53.04 10.81
N GLU A 174 -9.00 53.70 9.88
CA GLU A 174 -8.38 54.44 8.76
C GLU A 174 -7.73 55.76 9.24
N GLN A 175 -8.34 56.43 10.22
CA GLN A 175 -7.79 57.66 10.80
C GLN A 175 -6.61 57.42 11.78
N ARG A 176 -6.41 56.18 12.25
CA ARG A 176 -5.26 55.77 13.07
C ARG A 176 -4.05 55.37 12.22
N SER A 177 -4.23 54.84 11.02
CA SER A 177 -3.12 54.51 10.13
C SER A 177 -2.43 55.73 9.52
N ASP A 178 -3.16 56.80 9.21
CA ASP A 178 -2.57 58.01 8.62
C ASP A 178 -1.74 58.84 9.61
N ARG A 179 -2.04 58.72 10.91
CA ARG A 179 -1.31 59.45 11.96
C ARG A 179 0.08 58.87 12.22
N ASN A 180 0.30 57.59 11.93
CA ASN A 180 1.56 56.89 12.18
C ASN A 180 2.52 56.88 10.97
N ARG A 181 2.14 57.52 9.86
CA ARG A 181 2.97 57.68 8.65
C ARG A 181 3.67 59.06 8.58
N ARG A 182 3.45 59.92 9.58
CA ARG A 182 4.03 61.27 9.66
C ARG A 182 4.87 61.43 10.91
N ILE A 183 5.88 60.57 11.10
CA ILE A 183 7.00 60.82 12.02
C ILE A 183 8.24 60.12 11.49
#